data_AF-A0A0H1R533-F1
#
_entry.id   AF-A0A0H1R533-F1
#
_cell.length_a   1.000
_cell.length_b   1.000
_cell.length_c   1.000
_cell.angle_alpha   90.00
_cell.angle_beta   90.00
_cell.angle_gamma   90.00
#
_symmetry.space_group_name_H-M   'P 1'
#
loop_
_entity.id
_entity.type
_entity.pdbx_description
1 polymer ?
#
loop_
_entity_poly.entity_id
_entity_poly.type
_entity_poly.pdbx_seq_one_letter_code
_entity_poly.pdbx_strand_id
1 'polypeptide(L)'
;MNVNKSISKLRAALDGTRRDLDEIRDRIADLQAQRTAIQNAPVDRKTMEQRINYEINRVTAVKNLTFREISAVDGRFYASEFNKRFDKDPFALFAALDPEGLKAALLEHLPADGLTAEESQAKIIKLDAEILAAEMAEELTLREIEAGTGAAIPRRADADPRVLLAPDAELQA
;
A
#
# COMPACT_ATOMS: atom_id res chain seq x y z
N MET A 1 -43.19 -34.21 20.49
CA MET A 1 -42.21 -33.12 20.29
C MET A 1 -42.44 -32.52 18.91
N ASN A 2 -42.64 -31.20 18.81
CA ASN A 2 -43.08 -30.53 17.58
C ASN A 2 -41.93 -30.37 16.58
N VAL A 3 -41.90 -31.20 15.54
CA VAL A 3 -40.90 -31.20 14.45
C VAL A 3 -40.73 -29.80 13.82
N ASN A 4 -41.83 -29.05 13.68
CA ASN A 4 -41.81 -27.67 13.17
C ASN A 4 -41.03 -26.68 14.06
N LYS A 5 -41.00 -26.90 15.38
CA LYS A 5 -40.23 -26.07 16.31
C LYS A 5 -38.72 -26.35 16.21
N SER A 6 -38.34 -27.59 15.89
CA SER A 6 -36.93 -27.95 15.66
C SER A 6 -36.42 -27.41 14.32
N ILE A 7 -37.22 -27.51 13.25
CA ILE A 7 -36.85 -26.99 11.91
C ILE A 7 -36.68 -25.47 11.94
N SER A 8 -37.57 -24.73 12.61
CA SER A 8 -37.47 -23.26 12.71
C SER A 8 -36.23 -22.80 13.47
N LYS A 9 -35.87 -23.47 14.58
CA LYS A 9 -34.63 -23.18 15.31
C LYS A 9 -33.38 -23.45 14.48
N LEU A 10 -33.38 -24.54 13.71
CA LEU A 10 -32.26 -24.92 12.86
C LEU A 10 -32.05 -23.94 11.71
N ARG A 11 -33.14 -23.43 11.11
CA ARG A 11 -33.07 -22.34 10.12
C ARG A 11 -32.51 -21.05 10.71
N ALA A 12 -33.00 -20.64 11.88
CA ALA A 12 -32.50 -19.43 12.53
C ALA A 12 -31.00 -19.51 12.87
N ALA A 13 -30.51 -20.68 13.29
CA ALA A 13 -29.09 -20.91 13.54
C ALA A 13 -28.27 -20.80 12.25
N LEU A 14 -28.71 -21.46 11.16
CA LEU A 14 -28.04 -21.38 9.85
C LEU A 14 -28.02 -19.96 9.29
N ASP A 15 -29.11 -19.21 9.45
CA ASP A 15 -29.18 -17.80 9.04
C ASP A 15 -28.23 -16.93 9.87
N GLY A 16 -28.04 -17.25 11.16
CA GLY A 16 -27.04 -16.62 12.02
C GLY A 16 -25.63 -16.87 11.50
N THR A 17 -25.24 -18.13 11.33
CA THR A 17 -23.88 -18.49 10.88
C THR A 17 -23.55 -17.95 9.49
N ARG A 18 -24.56 -17.84 8.60
CA ARG A 18 -24.37 -17.16 7.31
C ARG A 18 -24.04 -15.69 7.45
N ARG A 19 -24.74 -14.97 8.34
CA ARG A 19 -24.42 -13.57 8.62
C ARG A 19 -23.04 -13.43 9.21
N ASP A 20 -22.67 -14.29 10.16
CA ASP A 20 -21.34 -14.27 10.76
C ASP A 20 -20.24 -14.47 9.69
N LEU A 21 -20.45 -15.39 8.75
CA LEU A 21 -19.55 -15.62 7.63
C LEU A 21 -19.45 -14.40 6.69
N ASP A 22 -20.57 -13.78 6.36
CA ASP A 22 -20.60 -12.58 5.52
C ASP A 22 -19.87 -11.41 6.21
N GLU A 23 -20.06 -11.23 7.52
CA GLU A 23 -19.36 -10.22 8.33
C GLU A 23 -17.84 -10.45 8.36
N ILE A 24 -17.38 -11.71 8.48
CA ILE A 24 -15.96 -12.05 8.40
C ILE A 24 -15.39 -11.68 7.02
N ARG A 25 -16.12 -11.98 5.95
CA ARG A 25 -15.69 -11.70 4.57
C ARG A 25 -15.60 -10.20 4.29
N ASP A 26 -16.59 -9.44 4.73
CA ASP A 26 -16.58 -7.98 4.64
C ASP A 26 -15.38 -7.42 5.41
N ARG A 27 -15.09 -7.97 6.60
CA ARG A 27 -13.92 -7.57 7.39
C ARG A 27 -12.60 -7.87 6.68
N ILE A 28 -12.45 -9.03 6.03
CA ILE A 28 -11.25 -9.35 5.25
C ILE A 28 -11.07 -8.37 4.09
N ALA A 29 -12.14 -8.07 3.36
CA ALA A 29 -12.11 -7.12 2.25
C ALA A 29 -11.70 -5.71 2.73
N ASP A 30 -12.25 -5.24 3.85
CA ASP A 30 -11.88 -3.96 4.45
C ASP A 30 -10.41 -3.91 4.89
N LEU A 31 -9.89 -5.00 5.47
CA LEU A 31 -8.49 -5.10 5.88
C LEU A 31 -7.54 -5.11 4.69
N GLN A 32 -7.88 -5.84 3.62
CA GLN A 32 -7.13 -5.85 2.37
C GLN A 32 -7.12 -4.44 1.73
N ALA A 33 -8.25 -3.74 1.72
CA ALA A 33 -8.35 -2.37 1.21
C ALA A 33 -7.47 -1.40 2.03
N GLN A 34 -7.49 -1.50 3.36
CA GLN A 34 -6.62 -0.71 4.23
C GLN A 34 -5.14 -1.00 3.97
N ARG A 35 -4.77 -2.27 3.77
CA ARG A 35 -3.41 -2.66 3.44
C ARG A 35 -2.94 -2.02 2.14
N THR A 36 -3.75 -2.10 1.09
CA THR A 36 -3.47 -1.45 -0.19
C THR A 36 -3.36 0.07 -0.05
N ALA A 37 -4.21 0.70 0.77
CA ALA A 37 -4.13 2.13 1.03
C ALA A 37 -2.79 2.53 1.69
N ILE A 38 -2.28 1.71 2.61
CA ILE A 38 -0.98 1.95 3.27
C ILE A 38 0.20 1.74 2.32
N GLN A 39 0.13 0.73 1.45
CA GLN A 39 1.16 0.49 0.44
C GLN A 39 1.27 1.63 -0.58
N ASN A 40 0.14 2.28 -0.87
CA ASN A 40 0.07 3.41 -1.78
C ASN A 40 0.16 4.77 -1.06
N ALA A 41 0.35 4.78 0.26
CA ALA A 41 0.43 6.01 1.02
C ALA A 41 1.68 6.82 0.63
N PRO A 42 1.61 8.16 0.65
CA PRO A 42 2.78 9.00 0.44
C PRO A 42 3.88 8.67 1.44
N VAL A 43 5.12 8.81 0.99
CA VAL A 43 6.31 8.69 1.84
C VAL A 43 6.45 9.96 2.67
N ASP A 44 6.93 9.82 3.90
CA ASP A 44 7.15 10.95 4.80
C ASP A 44 8.06 12.04 4.19
N ARG A 45 7.82 13.28 4.63
CA ARG A 45 8.51 14.47 4.11
C ARG A 45 10.02 14.40 4.27
N LYS A 46 10.53 13.83 5.37
CA LYS A 46 11.97 13.77 5.64
C LYS A 46 12.66 12.81 4.68
N THR A 47 12.07 11.65 4.43
CA THR A 47 12.57 10.71 3.42
C THR A 47 12.50 11.30 2.02
N MET A 48 11.43 12.01 1.67
CA MET A 48 11.33 12.71 0.39
C MET A 48 12.39 13.81 0.23
N GLU A 49 12.65 14.58 1.29
CA GLU A 49 13.72 15.57 1.33
C GLU A 49 15.08 14.93 1.07
N GLN A 50 15.36 13.79 1.72
CA GLN A 50 16.60 13.04 1.49
C GLN A 50 16.73 12.56 0.04
N ARG A 51 15.65 12.07 -0.57
CA ARG A 51 15.62 11.66 -1.99
C ARG A 51 15.87 12.83 -2.93
N ILE A 52 15.24 13.98 -2.68
CA ILE A 52 15.44 15.20 -3.46
C ILE A 52 16.91 15.65 -3.35
N ASN A 53 17.45 15.72 -2.13
CA ASN A 53 18.86 16.08 -1.92
C ASN A 53 19.80 15.10 -2.64
N TYR A 54 19.53 13.80 -2.57
CA TYR A 54 20.30 12.79 -3.27
C TYR A 54 20.31 13.03 -4.78
N GLU A 55 19.14 13.28 -5.39
CA GLU A 55 19.05 13.53 -6.82
C GLU A 55 19.73 14.84 -7.24
N ILE A 56 19.53 15.93 -6.50
CA ILE A 56 20.23 17.20 -6.74
C ILE A 56 21.75 17.00 -6.68
N ASN A 57 22.25 16.31 -5.65
CA ASN A 57 23.67 16.00 -5.52
C ASN A 57 24.18 15.11 -6.65
N ARG A 58 23.39 14.11 -7.07
CA ARG A 58 23.75 13.20 -8.16
C ARG A 58 23.91 13.95 -9.47
N VAL A 59 22.98 14.84 -9.83
CA VAL A 59 23.04 15.57 -11.12
C VAL A 59 24.12 16.66 -11.11
N THR A 60 24.36 17.30 -9.97
CA THR A 60 25.40 18.34 -9.83
C THR A 60 26.81 17.76 -9.75
N ALA A 61 26.99 16.58 -9.15
CA ALA A 61 28.29 15.91 -9.06
C ALA A 61 28.87 15.50 -10.41
N VAL A 62 28.01 15.30 -11.43
CA VAL A 62 28.42 14.87 -12.78
C VAL A 62 29.13 15.99 -13.58
N LYS A 63 29.36 17.19 -13.00
CA LYS A 63 30.20 18.29 -13.55
C LYS A 63 29.88 18.79 -14.97
N ASN A 64 28.79 18.37 -15.59
CA ASN A 64 28.47 18.69 -16.99
C ASN A 64 27.58 19.94 -17.18
N LEU A 65 27.34 20.71 -16.11
CA LEU A 65 26.60 21.96 -16.17
C LEU A 65 27.42 23.03 -15.46
N THR A 66 28.45 23.53 -16.14
CA THR A 66 29.06 24.80 -15.74
C THR A 66 28.25 25.93 -16.36
N PHE A 67 27.99 27.01 -15.61
CA PHE A 67 27.34 28.22 -16.13
C PHE A 67 28.03 28.77 -17.39
N ARG A 68 29.33 28.46 -17.54
CA ARG A 68 30.16 28.75 -18.71
C ARG A 68 29.66 28.08 -20.01
N GLU A 69 28.85 27.03 -19.92
CA GLU A 69 28.24 26.39 -21.09
C GLU A 69 26.93 27.06 -21.54
N ILE A 70 26.35 27.93 -20.70
CA ILE A 70 25.10 28.65 -20.95
C ILE A 70 25.39 30.13 -21.32
N SER A 71 26.48 30.69 -20.80
CA SER A 71 27.06 31.95 -21.27
C SER A 71 28.07 31.67 -22.38
N ALA A 72 28.06 32.38 -23.51
CA ALA A 72 29.15 32.20 -24.46
C ALA A 72 30.47 32.76 -23.89
N VAL A 73 31.59 32.42 -24.54
CA VAL A 73 32.94 32.85 -24.15
C VAL A 73 33.06 34.38 -24.05
N ASP A 74 32.15 35.12 -24.69
CA ASP A 74 32.04 36.58 -24.67
C ASP A 74 31.26 37.17 -23.47
N GLY A 75 30.75 36.33 -22.57
CA GLY A 75 29.97 36.75 -21.39
C GLY A 75 28.52 37.15 -21.68
N ARG A 76 28.00 36.92 -22.90
CA ARG A 76 26.59 37.18 -23.23
C ARG A 76 25.71 35.97 -22.94
N PHE A 77 24.46 36.24 -22.56
CA PHE A 77 23.42 35.24 -22.40
C PHE A 77 22.76 34.94 -23.76
N TYR A 78 22.67 33.65 -24.11
CA TYR A 78 22.01 33.18 -25.32
C TYR A 78 20.81 32.32 -24.96
N ALA A 79 19.60 32.85 -25.17
CA ALA A 79 18.35 32.14 -24.90
C ALA A 79 18.24 30.81 -25.65
N SER A 80 18.82 30.70 -26.85
CA SER A 80 18.84 29.46 -27.64
C SER A 80 19.62 28.33 -26.96
N GLU A 81 20.77 28.63 -26.33
CA GLU A 81 21.58 27.63 -25.62
C GLU A 81 20.94 27.23 -24.29
N PHE A 82 20.31 28.19 -23.60
CA PHE A 82 19.48 27.91 -22.43
C PHE A 82 18.34 26.95 -22.79
N ASN A 83 17.54 27.27 -23.81
CA ASN A 83 16.41 26.44 -24.23
C ASN A 83 16.86 25.03 -24.63
N LYS A 84 17.96 24.90 -25.37
CA LYS A 84 18.54 23.60 -25.76
C LYS A 84 18.86 22.70 -24.56
N ARG A 85 19.31 23.28 -23.45
CA ARG A 85 19.63 22.55 -22.22
C ARG A 85 18.38 22.26 -21.40
N PHE A 86 17.49 23.24 -21.29
CA PHE A 86 16.19 23.08 -20.66
C PHE A 86 15.38 21.94 -21.29
N ASP A 87 15.36 21.85 -22.63
CA ASP A 87 14.65 20.80 -23.37
C ASP A 87 15.27 19.41 -23.16
N LYS A 88 16.57 19.34 -22.84
CA LYS A 88 17.28 18.08 -22.63
C LYS A 88 17.09 17.54 -21.22
N ASP A 89 17.29 18.39 -20.21
CA ASP A 89 17.18 18.02 -18.80
C ASP A 89 16.89 19.28 -17.96
N PRO A 90 15.60 19.64 -17.81
CA PRO A 90 15.22 20.84 -17.07
C PRO A 90 15.52 20.69 -15.58
N PHE A 91 15.44 19.47 -15.04
CA PHE A 91 15.75 19.20 -13.64
C PHE A 91 17.23 19.46 -13.34
N ALA A 92 18.14 18.88 -14.13
CA ALA A 92 19.58 19.09 -13.94
C ALA A 92 19.97 20.56 -14.10
N LEU A 93 19.32 21.28 -15.02
CA LEU A 93 19.51 22.71 -15.20
C LEU A 93 19.15 23.49 -13.93
N PHE A 94 17.94 23.32 -13.39
CA PHE A 94 17.54 24.01 -12.15
C PHE A 94 18.37 23.58 -10.94
N ALA A 95 18.72 22.30 -10.82
CA ALA A 95 19.56 21.80 -9.74
C ALA A 95 20.98 22.43 -9.77
N ALA A 96 21.48 22.79 -10.94
CA ALA A 96 22.76 23.49 -11.09
C ALA A 96 22.67 25.00 -10.86
N LEU A 97 21.53 25.63 -11.19
CA LEU A 97 21.31 27.08 -11.07
C LEU A 97 20.96 27.49 -9.64
N ASP A 98 19.97 26.82 -9.04
CA ASP A 98 19.42 27.13 -7.72
C ASP A 98 18.92 25.84 -7.05
N PRO A 99 19.83 25.04 -6.48
CA PRO A 99 19.46 23.77 -5.84
C PRO A 99 18.51 23.96 -4.65
N GLU A 100 18.67 25.03 -3.88
CA GLU A 100 17.82 25.30 -2.71
C GLU A 100 16.42 25.77 -3.11
N GLY A 101 16.30 26.64 -4.11
CA GLY A 101 15.00 27.04 -4.66
C GLY A 101 14.26 25.88 -5.30
N LEU A 102 14.95 25.03 -6.07
CA LEU A 102 14.36 23.81 -6.63
C LEU A 102 13.86 22.86 -5.53
N LYS A 103 14.68 22.62 -4.51
CA LYS A 103 14.29 21.80 -3.35
C LYS A 103 13.05 22.36 -2.66
N ALA A 104 13.03 23.67 -2.39
CA ALA A 104 11.90 24.32 -1.73
C ALA A 104 10.61 24.15 -2.54
N ALA A 105 10.66 24.40 -3.86
CA ALA A 105 9.52 24.24 -4.76
C ALA A 105 9.00 22.79 -4.82
N LEU A 106 9.90 21.80 -4.83
CA LEU A 106 9.52 20.38 -4.80
C LEU A 106 8.88 19.98 -3.48
N LEU A 107 9.38 20.50 -2.35
CA LEU A 107 8.85 20.22 -1.02
C LEU A 107 7.52 20.92 -0.73
N GLU A 108 7.24 22.05 -1.37
CA GLU A 108 5.99 22.82 -1.20
C GLU A 108 4.75 22.01 -1.61
N HIS A 109 4.87 21.15 -2.63
CA HIS A 109 3.77 20.36 -3.16
C HIS A 109 3.65 18.96 -2.56
N LEU A 110 4.51 18.60 -1.60
CA LEU A 110 4.41 17.30 -0.95
C LEU A 110 3.27 17.28 0.07
N PRO A 111 2.53 16.18 0.17
CA PRO A 111 1.55 16.01 1.23
C PRO A 111 2.26 16.06 2.60
N ALA A 112 1.63 16.72 3.56
CA ALA A 112 2.14 16.80 4.93
C ALA A 112 2.11 15.43 5.64
N ASP A 113 1.17 14.56 5.22
CA ASP A 113 0.89 13.29 5.85
C ASP A 113 1.48 12.15 5.01
N GLY A 114 2.71 11.74 5.33
CA GLY A 114 3.36 10.58 4.75
C GLY A 114 3.86 9.63 5.83
N LEU A 115 3.98 8.35 5.49
CA LEU A 115 4.50 7.33 6.41
C LEU A 115 5.98 7.11 6.17
N THR A 116 6.73 6.86 7.25
CA THR A 116 8.08 6.32 7.09
C THR A 116 8.03 4.89 6.58
N ALA A 117 9.15 4.38 6.07
CA ALA A 117 9.25 2.99 5.65
C ALA A 117 8.98 2.03 6.81
N GLU A 118 9.49 2.34 8.00
CA GLU A 118 9.29 1.55 9.22
C GLU A 118 7.83 1.58 9.68
N GLU A 119 7.19 2.74 9.66
CA GLU A 119 5.78 2.88 10.04
C GLU A 119 4.85 2.16 9.06
N SER A 120 5.08 2.31 7.76
CA SER A 120 4.33 1.61 6.73
C SER A 120 4.47 0.09 6.89
N GLN A 121 5.71 -0.39 7.08
CA GLN A 121 5.98 -1.81 7.28
C GLN A 121 5.34 -2.35 8.56
N ALA A 122 5.42 -1.61 9.68
CA ALA A 122 4.80 -2.02 10.94
C ALA A 122 3.28 -2.14 10.81
N LYS A 123 2.63 -1.20 10.10
CA LYS A 123 1.19 -1.27 9.85
C LYS A 123 0.81 -2.41 8.92
N ILE A 124 1.61 -2.67 7.88
CA ILE A 124 1.39 -3.81 6.97
C ILE A 124 1.49 -5.13 7.74
N ILE A 125 2.52 -5.31 8.56
CA ILE A 125 2.67 -6.53 9.39
C ILE A 125 1.46 -6.73 10.30
N LYS A 126 0.97 -5.65 10.93
CA LYS A 126 -0.22 -5.71 11.77
C LYS A 126 -1.45 -6.13 10.96
N LEU A 127 -1.69 -5.52 9.81
CA LEU A 127 -2.82 -5.87 8.95
C LEU A 127 -2.71 -7.29 8.40
N ASP A 128 -1.52 -7.75 8.03
CA ASP A 128 -1.29 -9.12 7.56
C ASP A 128 -1.64 -10.15 8.65
N ALA A 129 -1.32 -9.86 9.92
CA ALA A 129 -1.72 -10.70 11.05
C ALA A 129 -3.23 -10.67 11.28
N GLU A 130 -3.88 -9.51 11.17
CA GLU A 130 -5.34 -9.39 11.30
C GLU A 130 -6.10 -10.10 10.16
N ILE A 131 -5.59 -10.00 8.93
CA ILE A 131 -6.14 -10.72 7.77
C ILE A 131 -6.02 -12.23 7.99
N LEU A 132 -4.84 -12.71 8.39
CA LEU A 132 -4.61 -14.13 8.65
C LEU A 132 -5.57 -14.66 9.73
N ALA A 133 -5.73 -13.94 10.83
CA ALA A 133 -6.65 -14.33 11.90
C ALA A 133 -8.11 -14.38 11.41
N ALA A 134 -8.54 -13.41 10.60
CA ALA A 134 -9.88 -13.39 10.02
C ALA A 134 -10.10 -14.54 9.03
N GLU A 135 -9.10 -14.88 8.22
CA GLU A 135 -9.16 -16.02 7.30
C GLU A 135 -9.23 -17.36 8.04
N MET A 136 -8.47 -17.52 9.13
CA MET A 136 -8.57 -18.70 10.00
C MET A 136 -9.97 -18.84 10.61
N ALA A 137 -10.56 -17.73 11.07
CA ALA A 137 -11.93 -17.70 11.57
C ALA A 137 -12.96 -18.04 10.47
N GLU A 138 -12.76 -17.56 9.24
CA GLU A 138 -13.59 -17.92 8.08
C GLU A 138 -13.56 -19.43 7.86
N GLU A 139 -12.37 -20.03 7.75
CA GLU A 139 -12.22 -21.45 7.46
C GLU A 139 -12.75 -22.33 8.59
N LEU A 140 -12.54 -21.96 9.86
CA LEU A 140 -13.13 -22.68 10.99
C LEU A 140 -14.66 -22.66 10.92
N THR A 141 -15.25 -21.48 10.66
CA THR A 141 -16.71 -21.32 10.51
C THR A 141 -17.24 -22.15 9.34
N LEU A 142 -16.53 -22.16 8.21
CA LEU A 142 -16.88 -22.98 7.05
C LEU A 142 -16.89 -24.47 7.43
N ARG A 143 -15.81 -24.98 8.04
CA ARG A 143 -15.71 -26.38 8.47
C ARG A 143 -16.82 -26.77 9.44
N GLU A 144 -17.19 -25.89 10.37
CA GLU A 144 -18.30 -26.12 11.29
C GLU A 144 -19.65 -26.23 10.57
N ILE A 145 -19.92 -25.35 9.60
CA ILE A 145 -21.15 -25.42 8.80
C ILE A 145 -21.16 -26.71 7.96
N GLU A 146 -20.04 -27.07 7.34
CA GLU A 146 -19.92 -28.29 6.54
C GLU A 146 -20.14 -29.54 7.39
N ALA A 147 -19.56 -29.60 8.59
CA ALA A 147 -19.77 -30.70 9.53
C ALA A 147 -21.24 -30.79 10.00
N GLY A 148 -21.89 -29.63 10.23
CA GLY A 148 -23.28 -29.56 10.68
C GLY A 148 -24.33 -29.84 9.59
N THR A 149 -24.00 -29.56 8.33
CA THR A 149 -24.95 -29.65 7.20
C THR A 149 -24.66 -30.81 6.23
N GLY A 150 -23.42 -31.31 6.21
CA GLY A 150 -22.92 -32.27 5.23
C GLY A 150 -22.77 -31.70 3.82
N ALA A 151 -22.98 -30.40 3.63
CA ALA A 151 -22.88 -29.73 2.33
C ALA A 151 -21.53 -29.03 2.21
N ALA A 152 -20.83 -29.22 1.09
CA ALA A 152 -19.60 -28.50 0.81
C ALA A 152 -19.88 -27.04 0.45
N ILE A 153 -19.13 -26.11 1.06
CA ILE A 153 -19.23 -24.68 0.81
C ILE A 153 -18.02 -24.24 -0.02
N PRO A 154 -18.23 -23.50 -1.12
CA PRO A 154 -17.13 -22.96 -1.90
C PRO A 154 -16.31 -21.96 -1.08
N ARG A 155 -14.99 -22.14 -1.11
CA ARG A 155 -14.02 -21.18 -0.56
C ARG A 155 -13.88 -19.99 -1.52
N ARG A 156 -13.38 -18.87 -1.01
CA ARG A 156 -13.00 -17.71 -1.83
C ARG A 156 -11.83 -18.08 -2.75
N ALA A 157 -11.76 -17.44 -3.92
CA ALA A 157 -10.71 -17.72 -4.90
C ALA A 157 -9.33 -17.19 -4.49
N ASP A 158 -9.29 -16.21 -3.58
CA ASP A 158 -8.10 -15.56 -3.05
C ASP A 158 -7.69 -16.05 -1.67
N ALA A 159 -8.35 -17.08 -1.13
CA ALA A 159 -8.06 -17.60 0.21
C ALA A 159 -6.62 -18.15 0.31
N ASP A 160 -5.93 -17.84 1.42
CA ASP A 160 -4.57 -18.30 1.65
C ASP A 160 -4.49 -19.84 1.73
N PRO A 161 -3.71 -20.51 0.86
CA PRO A 161 -3.55 -21.96 0.89
C PRO A 161 -3.07 -22.50 2.24
N ARG A 162 -2.32 -21.71 3.01
CA ARG A 162 -1.84 -22.11 4.34
C ARG A 162 -2.98 -22.29 5.33
N VAL A 163 -4.00 -21.42 5.27
CA VAL A 163 -5.19 -21.52 6.11
C VAL A 163 -6.06 -22.69 5.67
N LEU A 164 -6.27 -22.85 4.36
CA LEU A 164 -7.10 -23.93 3.81
C LEU A 164 -6.56 -25.33 4.16
N LEU A 165 -5.24 -25.47 4.20
CA LEU A 165 -4.55 -26.73 4.46
C LEU A 165 -4.21 -26.92 5.95
N ALA A 166 -4.44 -25.93 6.80
CA ALA A 166 -4.14 -26.02 8.23
C ALA A 166 -5.04 -27.06 8.93
N PRO A 167 -4.49 -27.86 9.86
CA PRO A 167 -5.30 -28.72 10.71
C PRO A 167 -6.14 -27.89 11.70
N ASP A 168 -7.25 -28.44 12.18
CA ASP A 168 -8.18 -27.72 13.08
C ASP A 168 -7.50 -27.18 14.34
N ALA A 169 -6.51 -27.92 14.87
CA ALA A 169 -5.73 -27.50 16.04
C ALA A 169 -4.91 -26.22 15.81
N GLU A 170 -4.48 -25.96 14.58
CA GLU A 170 -3.74 -24.74 14.22
C GLU A 170 -4.70 -23.57 13.94
N LEU A 171 -5.92 -23.84 13.46
CA LEU A 171 -6.95 -22.82 13.23
C LEU A 171 -7.55 -22.25 14.52
N GLN A 172 -7.47 -22.98 15.63
CA GLN A 172 -8.03 -22.62 16.93
C GLN A 172 -7.02 -21.92 17.87
N ALA A 173 -5.76 -21.83 17.47
CA ALA A 173 -4.67 -21.24 18.25
C ALA A 173 -4.63 -19.71 18.17
#